data_AF-A0A8S9LB24-F1
#
_entry.id   AF-A0A8S9LB24-F1
#
_cell.length_a   1.000
_cell.length_b   1.000
_cell.length_c   1.000
_cell.angle_alpha   90.00
_cell.angle_beta   90.00
_cell.angle_gamma   90.00
#
_symmetry.space_group_name_H-M   'P 1'
#
loop_
_entity.id
_entity.type
_entity.pdbx_description
1 polymer ?
#
loop_
_entity_poly.entity_id
_entity_poly.type
_entity_poly.pdbx_seq_one_letter_code
_entity_poly.pdbx_strand_id
1 'polypeptide(L)'
;MCVWLSTYDSKSRGFYVDMAMPVDITAIASYYGERYYCVLSWNFDRYDIVEGNHSLWDGVSRPYRETIRAFLIYFQNEILRRPNDSFCFANGSIGNFFFAGARIFFQSLDAAIFLFSRVSEIPCDSLVLPVISTNDRLTLGCELQDGTIIRGQNEISHPTNGTIQTVDKRHSSTLPSKIKRVFYMSSEGNNLLHEVFPPVNPTVLEQLKSVDCIVYAMGSLFTSICPSLVLLGVGEIISSRSCLKVLLLNGTQDRETSGFTASCFVTAIADALNRTHGDPNIRLKNPPGYYINTLLVPKDGDIAVDLKQLSEQGISDVRVVESVRDPKHGVLFNPSSLINTLASLVE
;
A
#
# COMPACT_ATOMS: atom_id res chain seq x y z
N MET A 1 -4.28 -4.19 -3.91
CA MET A 1 -3.72 -3.53 -2.70
C MET A 1 -2.89 -2.36 -3.20
N CYS A 2 -3.49 -1.18 -3.34
CA CYS A 2 -2.79 0.03 -3.74
C CYS A 2 -2.12 0.62 -2.50
N VAL A 3 -0.79 0.68 -2.51
CA VAL A 3 -0.03 1.40 -1.49
C VAL A 3 -0.07 2.87 -1.90
N TRP A 4 -0.78 3.67 -1.10
CA TRP A 4 -0.81 5.11 -1.27
C TRP A 4 0.47 5.71 -0.69
N LEU A 5 1.39 6.13 -1.55
CA LEU A 5 2.44 7.07 -1.17
C LEU A 5 1.82 8.47 -1.29
N SER A 6 1.47 9.08 -0.16
CA SER A 6 1.09 10.49 -0.13
C SER A 6 2.36 11.33 -0.22
N THR A 7 2.50 12.14 -1.27
CA THR A 7 3.47 13.24 -1.30
C THR A 7 2.85 14.49 -0.69
N TYR A 8 3.62 15.22 0.11
CA TYR A 8 3.24 16.53 0.67
C TYR A 8 3.79 17.64 -0.24
N ASP A 9 2.93 18.55 -0.70
CA ASP A 9 3.32 19.76 -1.46
C ASP A 9 3.28 20.98 -0.53
N SER A 10 4.45 21.60 -0.33
CA SER A 10 4.65 22.78 0.51
C SER A 10 3.95 24.05 -0.04
N LYS A 11 3.48 24.05 -1.28
CA LYS A 11 2.80 25.19 -1.90
C LYS A 11 1.28 25.21 -1.70
N SER A 12 0.63 24.09 -1.38
CA SER A 12 -0.85 24.02 -1.28
C SER A 12 -1.43 24.07 0.15
N ARG A 13 -0.60 24.11 1.20
CA ARG A 13 -1.01 24.27 2.63
C ARG A 13 -2.25 23.45 3.01
N GLY A 14 -2.17 22.12 3.01
CA GLY A 14 -3.24 21.32 3.59
C GLY A 14 -2.94 19.84 3.76
N PHE A 15 -3.10 19.36 5.00
CA PHE A 15 -3.48 17.98 5.29
C PHE A 15 -5.01 18.01 5.50
N TYR A 16 -5.78 17.40 4.60
CA TYR A 16 -7.24 17.49 4.64
C TYR A 16 -7.85 16.29 5.35
N VAL A 17 -8.40 16.51 6.55
CA VAL A 17 -9.45 15.67 7.15
C VAL A 17 -10.60 16.59 7.54
N ASP A 18 -11.80 16.25 7.05
CA ASP A 18 -13.10 16.89 7.32
C ASP A 18 -13.23 18.38 6.98
N MET A 19 -13.05 18.72 5.70
CA MET A 19 -13.98 19.69 5.10
C MET A 19 -15.20 18.91 4.66
N ALA A 20 -16.40 19.45 4.90
CA ALA A 20 -17.66 18.88 4.41
C ALA A 20 -17.51 18.54 2.92
N MET A 21 -17.26 17.27 2.62
CA MET A 21 -17.08 16.81 1.26
C MET A 21 -18.45 16.88 0.58
N PRO A 22 -18.53 17.31 -0.70
CA PRO A 22 -19.75 17.15 -1.49
C PRO A 22 -20.33 15.75 -1.27
N VAL A 23 -21.67 15.67 -1.18
CA VAL A 23 -22.39 14.41 -0.91
C VAL A 23 -21.94 13.30 -1.86
N ASP A 24 -21.68 13.66 -3.12
CA ASP A 24 -21.13 12.77 -4.15
C ASP A 24 -19.80 12.12 -3.75
N ILE A 25 -18.85 12.86 -3.17
CA ILE A 25 -17.54 12.33 -2.79
C ILE A 25 -17.68 11.32 -1.65
N THR A 26 -18.46 11.66 -0.63
CA THR A 26 -18.68 10.76 0.52
C THR A 26 -19.36 9.46 0.07
N ALA A 27 -20.34 9.57 -0.84
CA ALA A 27 -21.01 8.42 -1.43
C ALA A 27 -20.04 7.56 -2.28
N ILE A 28 -19.21 8.18 -3.13
CA ILE A 28 -18.23 7.48 -3.97
C ILE A 28 -17.15 6.79 -3.12
N ALA A 29 -16.64 7.45 -2.08
CA ALA A 29 -15.65 6.87 -1.18
C ALA A 29 -16.22 5.66 -0.42
N SER A 30 -17.46 5.78 0.08
CA SER A 30 -18.19 4.66 0.70
C SER A 30 -18.36 3.52 -0.31
N TYR A 31 -18.85 3.84 -1.51
CA TYR A 31 -19.08 2.89 -2.60
C TYR A 31 -17.83 2.06 -2.95
N TYR A 32 -16.67 2.71 -3.09
CA TYR A 32 -15.43 2.01 -3.43
C TYR A 32 -14.86 1.17 -2.28
N GLY A 33 -15.14 1.56 -1.03
CA GLY A 33 -14.71 0.87 0.18
C GLY A 33 -15.50 -0.40 0.50
N GLU A 34 -16.72 -0.53 -0.02
CA GLU A 34 -17.60 -1.67 0.25
C GLU A 34 -17.00 -3.01 -0.19
N ARG A 35 -17.10 -4.01 0.69
CA ARG A 35 -16.63 -5.38 0.48
C ARG A 35 -17.75 -6.37 0.70
N TYR A 36 -17.73 -7.44 -0.08
CA TYR A 36 -18.75 -8.49 -0.02
C TYR A 36 -18.29 -9.69 0.79
N TYR A 37 -19.11 -10.07 1.77
CA TYR A 37 -18.79 -11.15 2.71
C TYR A 37 -19.64 -12.41 2.51
N CYS A 38 -20.75 -12.35 1.75
CA CYS A 38 -21.65 -13.49 1.51
C CYS A 38 -21.84 -13.75 0.00
N VAL A 39 -21.77 -15.02 -0.43
CA VAL A 39 -21.86 -15.41 -1.86
C VAL A 39 -23.30 -15.47 -2.38
N LEU A 40 -24.28 -15.80 -1.53
CA LEU A 40 -25.67 -16.06 -1.93
C LEU A 40 -26.51 -14.80 -2.12
N SER A 41 -26.38 -13.78 -1.25
CA SER A 41 -27.04 -12.48 -1.44
C SER A 41 -26.44 -11.71 -2.64
N TRP A 42 -25.14 -11.92 -2.88
CA TRP A 42 -24.39 -11.14 -3.83
C TRP A 42 -24.72 -11.36 -5.30
N ASN A 43 -25.21 -12.55 -5.68
CA ASN A 43 -25.60 -12.78 -7.06
C ASN A 43 -26.77 -11.87 -7.47
N PHE A 44 -27.69 -11.54 -6.55
CA PHE A 44 -28.75 -10.55 -6.79
C PHE A 44 -28.20 -9.12 -6.69
N ASP A 45 -27.48 -8.82 -5.60
CA ASP A 45 -26.91 -7.48 -5.36
C ASP A 45 -25.98 -7.02 -6.49
N ARG A 46 -25.22 -7.94 -7.11
CA ARG A 46 -24.29 -7.62 -8.21
C ARG A 46 -25.01 -7.11 -9.45
N TYR A 47 -26.10 -7.77 -9.87
CA TYR A 47 -26.83 -7.33 -11.05
C TYR A 47 -27.46 -5.96 -10.79
N ASP A 48 -28.03 -5.74 -9.61
CA ASP A 48 -28.59 -4.43 -9.24
C ASP A 48 -27.54 -3.32 -9.23
N ILE A 49 -26.29 -3.61 -8.84
CA ILE A 49 -25.21 -2.63 -8.89
C ILE A 49 -24.84 -2.31 -10.33
N VAL A 50 -24.67 -3.32 -11.17
CA VAL A 50 -24.30 -3.15 -12.58
C VAL A 50 -25.44 -2.47 -13.37
N GLU A 51 -26.68 -2.78 -13.04
CA GLU A 51 -27.89 -2.17 -13.62
C GLU A 51 -28.19 -0.76 -13.07
N GLY A 52 -27.56 -0.37 -11.96
CA GLY A 52 -27.70 0.97 -11.37
C GLY A 52 -28.87 1.14 -10.39
N ASN A 53 -29.46 0.03 -9.95
CA ASN A 53 -30.65 -0.04 -9.09
C ASN A 53 -30.32 -0.21 -7.59
N HIS A 54 -29.09 -0.59 -7.26
CA HIS A 54 -28.67 -0.81 -5.87
C HIS A 54 -28.57 0.49 -5.07
N SER A 55 -28.93 0.46 -3.79
CA SER A 55 -28.82 1.59 -2.83
C SER A 55 -27.39 2.11 -2.62
N LEU A 56 -26.38 1.42 -3.14
CA LEU A 56 -24.99 1.89 -3.05
C LEU A 56 -24.76 3.08 -3.98
N TRP A 57 -25.64 3.28 -4.96
CA TRP A 57 -25.64 4.46 -5.81
C TRP A 57 -26.32 5.67 -5.17
N ASP A 58 -26.90 5.51 -3.97
CA ASP A 58 -27.53 6.62 -3.27
C ASP A 58 -26.48 7.70 -2.96
N GLY A 59 -26.78 8.93 -3.37
CA GLY A 59 -25.83 10.04 -3.25
C GLY A 59 -24.76 10.10 -4.35
N VAL A 60 -24.73 9.17 -5.31
CA VAL A 60 -23.83 9.22 -6.49
C VAL A 60 -24.55 9.81 -7.70
N SER A 61 -24.07 10.95 -8.19
CA SER A 61 -24.63 11.64 -9.34
C SER A 61 -24.60 10.79 -10.61
N ARG A 62 -25.53 11.07 -11.52
CA ARG A 62 -25.71 10.30 -12.76
C ARG A 62 -24.42 10.19 -13.61
N PRO A 63 -23.66 11.27 -13.86
CA PRO A 63 -22.44 11.16 -14.68
C PRO A 63 -21.39 10.22 -14.08
N TYR A 64 -21.19 10.27 -12.75
CA TYR A 64 -20.24 9.41 -12.05
C TYR A 64 -20.71 7.96 -12.05
N ARG A 65 -21.99 7.73 -11.73
CA ARG A 65 -22.60 6.40 -11.77
C ARG A 65 -22.45 5.73 -13.14
N GLU A 66 -22.81 6.42 -14.22
CA GLU A 66 -22.68 5.85 -15.57
C GLU A 66 -21.22 5.56 -15.94
N THR A 67 -20.29 6.43 -15.53
CA THR A 67 -18.85 6.21 -15.74
C THR A 67 -18.36 4.97 -14.98
N ILE A 68 -18.69 4.85 -13.69
CA ILE A 68 -18.29 3.70 -12.86
C ILE A 68 -18.88 2.40 -13.42
N ARG A 69 -20.18 2.42 -13.77
CA ARG A 69 -20.89 1.27 -14.32
C ARG A 69 -20.26 0.76 -15.61
N ALA A 70 -19.83 1.64 -16.51
CA ALA A 70 -19.21 1.24 -17.78
C ALA A 70 -18.00 0.30 -17.57
N PHE A 71 -17.15 0.59 -16.59
CA PHE A 71 -15.96 -0.24 -16.29
C PHE A 71 -16.29 -1.49 -15.46
N LEU A 72 -17.32 -1.45 -14.62
CA LEU A 72 -17.84 -2.66 -13.95
C LEU A 72 -18.41 -3.65 -14.97
N ILE A 73 -19.19 -3.17 -15.94
CA ILE A 73 -19.71 -3.97 -17.05
C ILE A 73 -18.56 -4.56 -17.85
N TYR A 74 -17.55 -3.75 -18.17
CA TYR A 74 -16.39 -4.21 -18.92
C TYR A 74 -15.64 -5.34 -18.17
N PHE A 75 -15.36 -5.15 -16.88
CA PHE A 75 -14.73 -6.17 -16.03
C PHE A 75 -15.55 -7.48 -15.99
N GLN A 76 -16.88 -7.37 -15.82
CA GLN A 76 -17.76 -8.54 -15.81
C GLN A 76 -17.73 -9.28 -17.15
N ASN A 77 -17.78 -8.56 -18.28
CA ASN A 77 -17.71 -9.17 -19.61
C ASN A 77 -16.38 -9.90 -19.83
N GLU A 78 -15.26 -9.35 -19.36
CA GLU A 78 -13.96 -10.00 -19.43
C GLU A 78 -13.86 -11.29 -18.60
N ILE A 79 -14.55 -11.34 -17.45
CA ILE A 79 -14.66 -12.57 -16.67
C ILE A 79 -15.49 -13.61 -17.42
N LEU A 80 -16.65 -13.22 -17.97
CA LEU A 80 -17.56 -14.13 -18.68
C LEU A 80 -16.94 -14.73 -19.95
N ARG A 81 -15.95 -14.07 -20.54
CA ARG A 81 -15.20 -14.58 -21.70
C ARG A 81 -14.23 -15.72 -21.35
N ARG A 82 -13.96 -15.99 -20.07
CA ARG A 82 -13.03 -17.04 -19.64
C ARG A 82 -13.75 -18.39 -19.56
N PRO A 83 -13.41 -19.38 -20.41
CA PRO A 83 -14.22 -20.58 -20.57
C PRO A 83 -14.18 -21.58 -19.41
N ASN A 84 -13.13 -21.55 -18.57
CA ASN A 84 -12.86 -22.62 -17.59
C ASN A 84 -12.56 -22.14 -16.16
N ASP A 85 -12.69 -20.85 -15.86
CA ASP A 85 -12.41 -20.30 -14.54
C ASP A 85 -13.64 -19.64 -13.95
N SER A 86 -14.20 -20.22 -12.88
CA SER A 86 -15.20 -19.52 -12.07
C SER A 86 -14.49 -18.43 -11.25
N PHE A 87 -14.79 -17.16 -11.53
CA PHE A 87 -14.26 -16.04 -10.74
C PHE A 87 -15.08 -15.88 -9.46
N CYS A 88 -14.41 -16.00 -8.31
CA CYS A 88 -15.02 -15.70 -7.01
C CYS A 88 -14.88 -14.21 -6.71
N PHE A 89 -16.01 -13.52 -6.62
CA PHE A 89 -16.04 -12.10 -6.29
C PHE A 89 -16.07 -11.83 -4.77
N ALA A 90 -16.15 -12.87 -3.93
CA ALA A 90 -16.16 -12.72 -2.48
C ALA A 90 -14.90 -11.99 -1.99
N ASN A 91 -15.06 -11.15 -0.96
CA ASN A 91 -14.03 -10.27 -0.38
C ASN A 91 -13.42 -9.22 -1.33
N GLY A 92 -13.88 -9.14 -2.59
CA GLY A 92 -13.52 -8.06 -3.50
C GLY A 92 -14.21 -6.76 -3.12
N SER A 93 -13.56 -5.63 -3.39
CA SER A 93 -14.17 -4.31 -3.26
C SER A 93 -14.59 -3.78 -4.62
N ILE A 94 -15.65 -2.98 -4.66
CA ILE A 94 -16.15 -2.42 -5.92
C ILE A 94 -15.09 -1.55 -6.60
N GLY A 95 -14.33 -0.78 -5.82
CA GLY A 95 -13.20 0.00 -6.35
C GLY A 95 -12.17 -0.86 -7.07
N ASN A 96 -11.86 -2.06 -6.56
CA ASN A 96 -10.94 -2.97 -7.24
C ASN A 96 -11.51 -3.50 -8.55
N PHE A 97 -12.82 -3.78 -8.63
CA PHE A 97 -13.46 -4.24 -9.86
C PHE A 97 -13.52 -3.14 -10.91
N PHE A 98 -13.89 -1.92 -10.53
CA PHE A 98 -13.85 -0.75 -11.40
C PHE A 98 -12.42 -0.51 -11.91
N PHE A 99 -11.43 -0.53 -11.01
CA PHE A 99 -10.04 -0.31 -11.36
C PHE A 99 -9.49 -1.41 -12.27
N ALA A 100 -9.84 -2.67 -12.02
CA ALA A 100 -9.49 -3.79 -12.90
C ALA A 100 -10.12 -3.62 -14.29
N GLY A 101 -11.41 -3.27 -14.37
CA GLY A 101 -12.09 -2.96 -15.62
C GLY A 101 -11.42 -1.83 -16.40
N ALA A 102 -11.10 -0.72 -15.73
CA ALA A 102 -10.40 0.41 -16.32
C ALA A 102 -9.00 0.02 -16.83
N ARG A 103 -8.23 -0.73 -16.03
CA ARG A 103 -6.90 -1.19 -16.43
C ARG A 103 -6.94 -2.10 -17.66
N ILE A 104 -7.88 -3.06 -17.70
CA ILE A 104 -8.01 -3.96 -18.86
C ILE A 104 -8.47 -3.16 -20.09
N PHE A 105 -9.39 -2.22 -19.93
CA PHE A 105 -9.86 -1.38 -21.03
C PHE A 105 -8.74 -0.53 -21.63
N PHE A 106 -7.96 0.18 -20.79
CA PHE A 106 -6.89 1.05 -21.26
C PHE A 106 -5.60 0.31 -21.62
N GLN A 107 -5.44 -0.95 -21.19
CA GLN A 107 -4.17 -1.67 -21.24
C GLN A 107 -3.02 -0.83 -20.63
N SER A 108 -3.34 -0.06 -19.59
CA SER A 108 -2.41 0.87 -18.94
C SER A 108 -2.80 1.06 -17.48
N LEU A 109 -1.85 0.79 -16.58
CA LEU A 109 -2.02 1.01 -15.15
C LEU A 109 -2.11 2.52 -14.84
N ASP A 110 -1.25 3.35 -15.43
CA ASP A 110 -1.25 4.79 -15.19
C ASP A 110 -2.56 5.46 -15.65
N ALA A 111 -3.09 5.08 -16.83
CA ALA A 111 -4.37 5.61 -17.31
C ALA A 111 -5.54 5.21 -16.40
N ALA A 112 -5.54 3.98 -15.88
CA ALA A 112 -6.54 3.51 -14.93
C ALA A 112 -6.46 4.27 -13.59
N ILE A 113 -5.25 4.54 -13.09
CA ILE A 113 -5.03 5.36 -11.89
C ILE A 113 -5.49 6.79 -12.11
N PHE A 114 -5.17 7.40 -13.26
CA PHE A 114 -5.62 8.74 -13.60
C PHE A 114 -7.15 8.82 -13.61
N LEU A 115 -7.83 7.89 -14.29
CA LEU A 115 -9.29 7.83 -14.29
C LEU A 115 -9.84 7.65 -12.88
N PHE A 116 -9.32 6.69 -12.12
CA PHE A 116 -9.75 6.44 -10.74
C PHE A 116 -9.60 7.69 -9.87
N SER A 117 -8.52 8.45 -10.07
CA SER A 117 -8.24 9.68 -9.35
C SER A 117 -9.24 10.79 -9.67
N ARG A 118 -9.69 10.89 -10.92
CA ARG A 118 -10.72 11.87 -11.33
C ARG A 118 -12.11 11.46 -10.84
N VAL A 119 -12.47 10.19 -10.96
CA VAL A 119 -13.78 9.67 -10.54
C VAL A 119 -13.92 9.66 -9.01
N SER A 120 -12.82 9.47 -8.26
CA SER A 120 -12.81 9.55 -6.80
C SER A 120 -12.58 10.96 -6.26
N GLU A 121 -12.53 11.97 -7.14
CA GLU A 121 -12.27 13.38 -6.79
C GLU A 121 -11.04 13.58 -5.89
N ILE A 122 -9.97 12.82 -6.17
CA ILE A 122 -8.67 13.07 -5.53
C ILE A 122 -8.26 14.52 -5.85
N PRO A 123 -7.84 15.31 -4.83
CA PRO A 123 -7.42 16.69 -5.01
C PRO A 123 -6.45 16.87 -6.19
N CYS A 124 -6.61 17.95 -6.96
CA CYS A 124 -5.86 18.15 -8.19
C CYS A 124 -4.35 18.36 -7.98
N ASP A 125 -3.95 18.72 -6.77
CA ASP A 125 -2.57 18.85 -6.29
C ASP A 125 -2.00 17.53 -5.75
N SER A 126 -2.81 16.46 -5.67
CA SER A 126 -2.37 15.13 -5.29
C SER A 126 -2.08 14.27 -6.52
N LEU A 127 -0.95 13.56 -6.48
CA LEU A 127 -0.53 12.65 -7.55
C LEU A 127 -0.42 11.22 -7.02
N VAL A 128 -1.16 10.30 -7.62
CA VAL A 128 -1.08 8.86 -7.31
C VAL A 128 -0.28 8.17 -8.41
N LEU A 129 0.86 7.59 -8.06
CA LEU A 129 1.75 6.93 -9.01
C LEU A 129 1.93 5.45 -8.67
N PRO A 130 1.87 4.56 -9.67
CA PRO A 130 2.33 3.19 -9.48
C PRO A 130 3.86 3.17 -9.44
N VAL A 131 4.44 2.57 -8.40
CA VAL A 131 5.92 2.48 -8.27
C VAL A 131 6.55 1.68 -9.42
N ILE A 132 5.83 0.70 -9.95
CA ILE A 132 6.18 -0.02 -11.18
C ILE A 132 5.02 0.14 -12.15
N SER A 133 5.32 0.67 -13.35
CA SER A 133 4.35 0.70 -14.44
C SER A 133 4.67 -0.41 -15.44
N THR A 134 4.01 -1.56 -15.26
CA THR A 134 4.02 -2.65 -16.24
C THR A 134 2.66 -3.34 -16.30
N ASN A 135 2.36 -3.91 -17.47
CA ASN A 135 1.24 -4.83 -17.67
C ASN A 135 1.61 -6.27 -17.31
N ASP A 136 2.89 -6.57 -17.13
CA ASP A 136 3.38 -7.91 -16.82
C ASP A 136 3.01 -8.35 -15.41
N ARG A 137 2.85 -9.65 -15.23
CA ARG A 137 2.49 -10.21 -13.92
C ARG A 137 3.74 -10.43 -13.07
N LEU A 138 3.97 -9.50 -12.15
CA LEU A 138 5.00 -9.62 -11.12
C LEU A 138 4.46 -10.32 -9.87
N THR A 139 5.28 -11.19 -9.27
CA THR A 139 5.00 -11.86 -8.01
C THR A 139 5.97 -11.38 -6.94
N LEU A 140 5.46 -10.97 -5.77
CA LEU A 140 6.33 -10.68 -4.63
C LEU A 140 6.80 -11.98 -3.98
N GLY A 141 8.09 -12.12 -3.70
CA GLY A 141 8.66 -13.18 -2.89
C GLY A 141 9.40 -12.63 -1.67
N CYS A 142 9.61 -13.47 -0.66
CA CYS A 142 10.50 -13.17 0.45
C CYS A 142 11.42 -14.34 0.78
N GLU A 143 12.60 -14.02 1.31
CA GLU A 143 13.54 -14.97 1.91
C GLU A 143 13.50 -14.76 3.42
N LEU A 144 13.40 -15.85 4.20
CA LEU A 144 13.48 -15.83 5.65
C LEU A 144 14.93 -15.97 6.13
N GLN A 145 15.20 -15.69 7.41
CA GLN A 145 16.56 -15.79 7.98
C GLN A 145 17.12 -17.22 7.95
N ASP A 146 16.27 -18.25 7.90
CA ASP A 146 16.66 -19.66 7.77
C ASP A 146 16.91 -20.10 6.32
N GLY A 147 16.75 -19.19 5.33
CA GLY A 147 16.91 -19.47 3.90
C GLY A 147 15.63 -19.94 3.19
N THR A 148 14.51 -20.13 3.90
CA THR A 148 13.22 -20.48 3.30
C THR A 148 12.74 -19.36 2.36
N ILE A 149 12.24 -19.72 1.18
CA ILE A 149 11.65 -18.78 0.23
C ILE A 149 10.13 -18.95 0.20
N ILE A 150 9.40 -17.86 0.46
CA ILE A 150 7.94 -17.80 0.30
C ILE A 150 7.62 -16.99 -0.95
N ARG A 151 6.71 -17.51 -1.78
CA ARG A 151 6.32 -16.89 -3.06
C ARG A 151 4.86 -16.48 -3.01
N GLY A 152 4.57 -15.25 -3.39
CA GLY A 152 3.24 -14.67 -3.38
C GLY A 152 2.99 -13.80 -2.16
N GLN A 153 2.48 -12.58 -2.39
CA GLN A 153 2.19 -11.61 -1.33
C GLN A 153 1.22 -12.15 -0.26
N ASN A 154 0.21 -12.92 -0.68
CA ASN A 154 -0.78 -13.48 0.23
C ASN A 154 -0.16 -14.57 1.11
N GLU A 155 0.70 -15.44 0.57
CA GLU A 155 1.39 -16.47 1.36
C GLU A 155 2.31 -15.88 2.45
N ILE A 156 2.88 -14.71 2.17
CA ILE A 156 3.71 -13.97 3.13
C ILE A 156 2.85 -13.39 4.26
N SER A 157 1.78 -12.68 3.91
CA SER A 157 1.02 -11.83 4.84
C SER A 157 -0.21 -12.49 5.48
N HIS A 158 -0.92 -13.35 4.74
CA HIS A 158 -2.17 -14.00 5.14
C HIS A 158 -2.39 -15.29 4.32
N PRO A 159 -1.64 -16.38 4.58
CA PRO A 159 -1.78 -17.61 3.80
C PRO A 159 -3.17 -18.19 3.99
N THR A 160 -3.76 -18.67 2.90
CA THR A 160 -5.02 -19.41 2.97
C THR A 160 -4.72 -20.90 3.19
N ASN A 161 -5.20 -21.50 4.27
CA ASN A 161 -5.09 -22.95 4.53
C ASN A 161 -6.00 -23.78 3.60
N GLY A 162 -6.10 -23.43 2.32
CA GLY A 162 -7.03 -24.06 1.35
C GLY A 162 -8.51 -23.75 1.60
N THR A 163 -8.86 -22.85 2.52
CA THR A 163 -10.23 -22.42 2.83
C THR A 163 -10.36 -20.91 2.63
N ILE A 164 -11.50 -20.46 2.06
CA ILE A 164 -11.84 -19.04 1.93
C ILE A 164 -12.16 -18.52 3.33
N GLN A 165 -11.25 -17.76 3.93
CA GLN A 165 -11.45 -17.09 5.21
C GLN A 165 -11.38 -15.58 5.02
N THR A 166 -12.07 -14.84 5.88
CA THR A 166 -11.91 -13.38 5.97
C THR A 166 -10.46 -13.05 6.31
N VAL A 167 -9.84 -12.13 5.57
CA VAL A 167 -8.44 -11.73 5.80
C VAL A 167 -8.31 -11.10 7.18
N ASP A 168 -7.69 -11.84 8.10
CA ASP A 168 -7.35 -11.39 9.44
C ASP A 168 -5.83 -11.41 9.64
N LYS A 169 -5.25 -10.21 9.73
CA LYS A 169 -3.81 -10.02 9.90
C LYS A 169 -3.34 -10.27 11.34
N ARG A 170 -4.24 -10.28 12.33
CA ARG A 170 -3.93 -10.48 13.76
C ARG A 170 -3.91 -11.94 14.15
N HIS A 171 -4.77 -12.75 13.53
CA HIS A 171 -4.95 -14.16 13.86
C HIS A 171 -4.21 -15.13 12.91
N SER A 172 -3.37 -14.61 12.03
CA SER A 172 -2.48 -15.44 11.20
C SER A 172 -1.31 -15.95 12.05
N SER A 173 -0.97 -17.25 11.91
CA SER A 173 0.20 -17.82 12.57
C SER A 173 1.48 -17.07 12.19
N THR A 174 2.37 -16.85 13.17
CA THR A 174 3.66 -16.20 12.94
C THR A 174 4.49 -17.01 11.93
N LEU A 175 5.32 -16.32 11.17
CA LEU A 175 6.29 -16.99 10.30
C LEU A 175 7.28 -17.84 11.13
N PRO A 176 7.77 -18.97 10.58
CA PRO A 176 8.72 -19.85 11.28
C PRO A 176 10.06 -19.16 11.57
N SER A 177 10.40 -18.13 10.79
CA SER A 177 11.59 -17.32 10.92
C SER A 177 11.32 -15.90 10.42
N LYS A 178 12.10 -14.90 10.89
CA LYS A 178 11.95 -13.50 10.48
C LYS A 178 12.22 -13.34 8.99
N ILE A 179 11.53 -12.42 8.33
CA ILE A 179 11.84 -12.06 6.94
C ILE A 179 13.22 -11.40 6.90
N LYS A 180 14.07 -11.90 6.00
CA LYS A 180 15.41 -11.36 5.73
C LYS A 180 15.37 -10.32 4.61
N ARG A 181 14.66 -10.59 3.51
CA ARG A 181 14.47 -9.64 2.40
C ARG A 181 13.22 -9.96 1.58
N VAL A 182 12.77 -9.00 0.78
CA VAL A 182 11.75 -9.18 -0.27
C VAL A 182 12.32 -8.87 -1.64
N PHE A 183 11.73 -9.45 -2.67
CA PHE A 183 12.15 -9.29 -4.06
C PHE A 183 11.00 -9.61 -5.03
N TYR A 184 11.10 -9.11 -6.26
CA TYR A 184 10.13 -9.40 -7.31
C TYR A 184 10.54 -10.65 -8.09
N MET A 185 9.54 -11.40 -8.55
CA MET A 185 9.70 -12.59 -9.36
C MET A 185 8.82 -12.53 -10.61
N SER A 186 9.32 -13.06 -11.73
CA SER A 186 8.55 -13.25 -12.96
C SER A 186 8.78 -14.65 -13.51
N SER A 187 7.81 -15.16 -14.27
CA SER A 187 7.91 -16.41 -15.02
C SER A 187 8.24 -16.19 -16.50
N GLU A 188 8.34 -14.92 -16.94
CA GLU A 188 8.62 -14.57 -18.33
C GLU A 188 10.03 -15.01 -18.76
N GLY A 189 10.17 -15.48 -20.00
CA GLY A 189 11.47 -15.86 -20.59
C GLY A 189 11.95 -17.27 -20.28
N ASN A 190 11.66 -17.85 -19.10
CA ASN A 190 12.25 -19.14 -18.70
C ASN A 190 11.27 -20.20 -18.14
N ASN A 191 9.94 -19.97 -18.18
CA ASN A 191 8.90 -20.85 -17.61
C ASN A 191 9.04 -21.18 -16.10
N LEU A 192 10.10 -20.70 -15.44
CA LEU A 192 10.38 -20.84 -14.01
C LEU A 192 10.35 -19.45 -13.35
N LEU A 193 9.65 -19.36 -12.21
CA LEU A 193 9.66 -18.16 -11.38
C LEU A 193 11.08 -17.90 -10.86
N HIS A 194 11.67 -16.79 -11.30
CA HIS A 194 13.00 -16.33 -10.91
C HIS A 194 12.95 -14.86 -10.47
N GLU A 195 13.95 -14.44 -9.69
CA GLU A 195 14.07 -13.05 -9.23
C GLU A 195 14.30 -12.12 -10.42
N VAL A 196 13.61 -10.98 -10.41
CA VAL A 196 13.69 -9.94 -11.45
C VAL A 196 13.78 -8.55 -10.84
N PHE A 197 14.30 -7.59 -11.61
CA PHE A 197 14.47 -6.20 -11.22
C PHE A 197 13.60 -5.31 -12.10
N PRO A 198 12.28 -5.21 -11.81
CA PRO A 198 11.39 -4.39 -12.62
C PRO A 198 11.83 -2.92 -12.54
N PRO A 199 11.81 -2.18 -13.66
CA PRO A 199 12.15 -0.77 -13.65
C PRO A 199 11.13 0.03 -12.83
N VAL A 200 11.63 1.03 -12.09
CA VAL A 200 10.77 2.00 -11.39
C VAL A 200 10.11 2.90 -12.41
N ASN A 201 8.87 3.31 -12.14
CA ASN A 201 8.21 4.38 -12.89
C ASN A 201 9.08 5.66 -12.85
N PRO A 202 9.57 6.18 -13.99
CA PRO A 202 10.44 7.35 -14.02
C PRO A 202 9.83 8.58 -13.33
N THR A 203 8.51 8.74 -13.43
CA THR A 203 7.77 9.83 -12.77
C THR A 203 7.95 9.78 -11.25
N VAL A 204 7.99 8.59 -10.64
CA VAL A 204 8.23 8.44 -9.20
C VAL A 204 9.62 8.92 -8.82
N LEU A 205 10.63 8.57 -9.62
CA LEU A 205 12.00 9.02 -9.41
C LEU A 205 12.13 10.54 -9.57
N GLU A 206 11.42 11.14 -10.52
CA GLU A 206 11.36 12.59 -10.70
C GLU A 206 10.71 13.30 -9.51
N GLN A 207 9.56 12.81 -9.04
CA GLN A 207 8.89 13.39 -7.88
C GLN A 207 9.77 13.31 -6.63
N LEU A 208 10.38 12.15 -6.35
CA LEU A 208 11.27 11.95 -5.20
C LEU A 208 12.46 12.91 -5.16
N LYS A 209 12.92 13.42 -6.31
CA LYS A 209 14.01 14.43 -6.35
C LYS A 209 13.56 15.81 -5.85
N SER A 210 12.27 16.10 -5.92
CA SER A 210 11.71 17.44 -5.68
C SER A 210 10.98 17.59 -4.35
N VAL A 211 10.61 16.49 -3.68
CA VAL A 211 9.84 16.56 -2.43
C VAL A 211 10.64 17.15 -1.26
N ASP A 212 9.96 17.93 -0.42
CA ASP A 212 10.51 18.50 0.82
C ASP A 212 10.41 17.56 2.02
N CYS A 213 9.58 16.51 1.90
CA CYS A 213 9.38 15.50 2.93
C CYS A 213 9.02 14.15 2.29
N ILE A 214 9.57 13.07 2.84
CA ILE A 214 9.23 11.69 2.48
C ILE A 214 8.58 11.06 3.71
N VAL A 215 7.35 10.56 3.55
CA VAL A 215 6.62 9.87 4.62
C VAL A 215 6.44 8.40 4.25
N TYR A 216 7.00 7.50 5.06
CA TYR A 216 6.71 6.07 5.00
C TYR A 216 5.48 5.83 5.87
N ALA A 217 4.33 5.67 5.22
CA ALA A 217 3.05 5.48 5.90
C ALA A 217 2.99 4.16 6.67
N MET A 218 2.01 4.05 7.57
CA MET A 218 1.70 2.80 8.26
C MET A 218 1.23 1.73 7.26
N GLY A 219 1.57 0.48 7.51
CA GLY A 219 1.24 -0.62 6.62
C GLY A 219 2.09 -1.85 6.86
N SER A 220 1.76 -2.97 6.21
CA SER A 220 2.57 -4.18 6.34
C SER A 220 3.97 -3.92 5.79
N LEU A 221 4.97 -4.14 6.62
CA LEU A 221 6.34 -3.71 6.37
C LEU A 221 6.91 -4.34 5.11
N PHE A 222 6.84 -5.67 4.99
CA PHE A 222 7.47 -6.41 3.92
C PHE A 222 6.55 -6.58 2.70
N THR A 223 5.24 -6.53 2.87
CA THR A 223 4.29 -6.69 1.74
C THR A 223 3.68 -5.39 1.22
N SER A 224 3.94 -4.24 1.84
CA SER A 224 3.43 -2.92 1.39
C SER A 224 4.55 -1.89 1.21
N ILE A 225 5.37 -1.69 2.25
CA ILE A 225 6.38 -0.64 2.26
C ILE A 225 7.62 -1.09 1.47
N CYS A 226 8.32 -2.12 1.94
CA CYS A 226 9.57 -2.61 1.35
C CYS A 226 9.51 -2.94 -0.15
N PRO A 227 8.40 -3.47 -0.73
CA PRO A 227 8.34 -3.74 -2.17
C PRO A 227 8.53 -2.49 -3.03
N SER A 228 8.05 -1.33 -2.56
CA SER A 228 8.25 -0.06 -3.27
C SER A 228 9.68 0.48 -3.12
N LEU A 229 10.41 0.03 -2.10
CA LEU A 229 11.71 0.57 -1.71
C LEU A 229 12.90 -0.27 -2.21
N VAL A 230 12.70 -1.56 -2.46
CA VAL A 230 13.78 -2.47 -2.91
C VAL A 230 14.25 -2.18 -4.34
N LEU A 231 13.46 -1.42 -5.10
CA LEU A 231 13.70 -1.14 -6.51
C LEU A 231 14.94 -0.26 -6.74
N LEU A 232 15.63 -0.53 -7.84
CA LEU A 232 16.83 0.20 -8.25
C LEU A 232 16.51 1.69 -8.49
N GLY A 233 17.36 2.58 -7.95
CA GLY A 233 17.20 4.03 -8.06
C GLY A 233 16.44 4.66 -6.89
N VAL A 234 15.57 3.91 -6.18
CA VAL A 234 14.80 4.47 -5.06
C VAL A 234 15.71 4.79 -3.87
N GLY A 235 16.53 3.83 -3.43
CA GLY A 235 17.51 4.03 -2.36
C GLY A 235 18.51 5.13 -2.68
N GLU A 236 19.00 5.17 -3.92
CA GLU A 236 19.93 6.18 -4.40
C GLU A 236 19.35 7.59 -4.28
N ILE A 237 18.13 7.81 -4.77
CA ILE A 237 17.49 9.12 -4.71
C ILE A 237 17.19 9.49 -3.26
N ILE A 238 16.54 8.63 -2.49
CA ILE A 238 16.14 8.94 -1.11
C ILE A 238 17.35 9.29 -0.24
N SER A 239 18.43 8.50 -0.29
CA SER A 239 19.65 8.76 0.50
C SER A 239 20.36 10.06 0.10
N SER A 240 20.24 10.48 -1.16
CA SER A 240 20.82 11.74 -1.64
C SER A 240 20.06 12.99 -1.19
N ARG A 241 18.80 12.85 -0.77
CA ARG A 241 17.97 13.98 -0.32
C ARG A 241 18.35 14.38 1.11
N SER A 242 18.49 15.68 1.38
CA SER A 242 18.62 16.23 2.74
C SER A 242 17.28 16.49 3.43
N CYS A 243 16.17 16.16 2.77
CA CYS A 243 14.81 16.43 3.24
C CYS A 243 14.43 15.60 4.47
N LEU A 244 13.31 15.97 5.09
CA LEU A 244 12.69 15.20 6.18
C LEU A 244 12.27 13.81 5.68
N LYS A 245 12.50 12.77 6.48
CA LYS A 245 12.18 11.37 6.16
C LYS A 245 11.54 10.71 7.36
N VAL A 246 10.21 10.69 7.35
CA VAL A 246 9.38 10.32 8.50
C VAL A 246 8.86 8.89 8.33
N LEU A 247 9.13 8.02 9.29
CA LEU A 247 8.46 6.73 9.40
C LEU A 247 7.26 6.84 10.35
N LEU A 248 6.08 6.44 9.87
CA LEU A 248 4.91 6.21 10.72
C LEU A 248 4.94 4.76 11.23
N LEU A 249 5.25 4.57 12.51
CA LEU A 249 5.35 3.23 13.07
C LEU A 249 3.96 2.58 13.17
N ASN A 250 3.86 1.30 12.83
CA ASN A 250 2.63 0.54 13.04
C ASN A 250 2.28 0.49 14.53
N GLY A 251 0.99 0.55 14.87
CA GLY A 251 0.55 0.46 16.27
C GLY A 251 0.35 -0.96 16.79
N THR A 252 0.25 -1.96 15.91
CA THR A 252 0.17 -3.37 16.29
C THR A 252 1.12 -4.21 15.43
N GLN A 253 1.65 -5.28 16.02
CA GLN A 253 2.43 -6.29 15.31
C GLN A 253 1.54 -7.14 14.39
N ASP A 254 2.08 -7.52 13.24
CA ASP A 254 1.47 -8.54 12.37
C ASP A 254 2.40 -9.75 12.22
N ARG A 255 1.94 -10.74 11.46
CA ARG A 255 2.69 -11.96 11.13
C ARG A 255 4.09 -11.69 10.57
N GLU A 256 4.27 -10.61 9.80
CA GLU A 256 5.54 -10.28 9.13
C GLU A 256 6.57 -9.72 10.11
N THR A 257 6.10 -9.04 11.16
CA THR A 257 6.94 -8.27 12.09
C THR A 257 6.85 -8.78 13.53
N SER A 258 6.55 -10.06 13.73
CA SER A 258 6.49 -10.67 15.06
C SER A 258 7.81 -10.49 15.82
N GLY A 259 7.75 -9.91 17.02
CA GLY A 259 8.92 -9.61 17.84
C GLY A 259 9.86 -8.54 17.24
N PHE A 260 9.35 -7.66 16.37
CA PHE A 260 10.09 -6.47 15.93
C PHE A 260 9.95 -5.34 16.95
N THR A 261 11.05 -4.65 17.21
CA THR A 261 11.11 -3.32 17.84
C THR A 261 11.03 -2.24 16.76
N ALA A 262 10.84 -0.98 17.14
CA ALA A 262 10.88 0.15 16.20
C ALA A 262 12.20 0.23 15.42
N SER A 263 13.33 -0.08 16.07
CA SER A 263 14.64 -0.16 15.42
C SER A 263 14.73 -1.27 14.36
N CYS A 264 14.03 -2.40 14.54
CA CYS A 264 13.92 -3.42 13.50
C CYS A 264 13.18 -2.91 12.25
N PHE A 265 12.15 -2.07 12.40
CA PHE A 265 11.47 -1.45 11.26
C PHE A 265 12.41 -0.52 10.49
N VAL A 266 13.15 0.32 11.20
CA VAL A 266 14.18 1.21 10.62
C VAL A 266 15.23 0.41 9.85
N THR A 267 15.76 -0.66 10.45
CA THR A 267 16.72 -1.56 9.78
C THR A 267 16.12 -2.19 8.53
N ALA A 268 14.89 -2.74 8.60
CA ALA A 268 14.28 -3.43 7.46
C ALA A 268 14.04 -2.48 6.26
N ILE A 269 13.62 -1.23 6.51
CA ILE A 269 13.47 -0.22 5.47
C ILE A 269 14.83 0.15 4.88
N ALA A 270 15.84 0.40 5.73
CA ALA A 270 17.19 0.71 5.28
C ALA A 270 17.79 -0.45 4.47
N ASP A 271 17.56 -1.70 4.88
CA ASP A 271 18.03 -2.89 4.18
C ASP A 271 17.34 -3.11 2.84
N ALA A 272 16.05 -2.82 2.74
CA ALA A 272 15.33 -2.81 1.47
C ALA A 272 15.92 -1.76 0.51
N LEU A 273 16.09 -0.52 0.97
CA LEU A 273 16.64 0.58 0.17
C LEU A 273 18.11 0.36 -0.22
N ASN A 274 18.91 -0.23 0.67
CA ASN A 274 20.29 -0.60 0.40
C ASN A 274 20.41 -1.88 -0.42
N ARG A 275 19.35 -2.68 -0.54
CA ARG A 275 19.39 -4.04 -1.06
C ARG A 275 20.46 -4.88 -0.34
N THR A 276 20.58 -4.73 1.00
CA THR A 276 21.66 -5.31 1.82
C THR A 276 21.90 -6.80 1.57
N HIS A 277 20.83 -7.55 1.30
CA HIS A 277 20.87 -9.00 1.11
C HIS A 277 20.74 -9.44 -0.37
N GLY A 278 20.63 -8.51 -1.32
CA GLY A 278 20.48 -8.78 -2.76
C GLY A 278 21.82 -8.98 -3.49
N ASP A 279 21.86 -8.75 -4.81
CA ASP A 279 23.10 -8.83 -5.61
C ASP A 279 24.16 -7.83 -5.09
N PRO A 280 25.38 -8.28 -4.71
CA PRO A 280 26.48 -7.43 -4.24
C PRO A 280 26.84 -6.25 -5.16
N ASN A 281 26.61 -6.36 -6.47
CA ASN A 281 26.97 -5.34 -7.45
C ASN A 281 26.06 -4.10 -7.41
N ILE A 282 24.86 -4.21 -6.83
CA ILE A 282 23.83 -3.16 -6.79
C ILE A 282 23.48 -2.73 -5.36
N ARG A 283 24.26 -3.17 -4.37
CA ARG A 283 24.04 -2.81 -2.97
C ARG A 283 24.53 -1.41 -2.68
N LEU A 284 23.78 -0.70 -1.84
CA LEU A 284 24.24 0.51 -1.18
C LEU A 284 24.70 0.18 0.24
N LYS A 285 25.45 1.10 0.87
CA LYS A 285 25.98 0.96 2.24
C LYS A 285 25.65 2.17 3.11
N ASN A 286 24.53 2.83 2.83
CA ASN A 286 24.13 4.02 3.57
C ASN A 286 23.60 3.62 4.96
N PRO A 287 23.95 4.36 6.03
CA PRO A 287 23.40 4.08 7.36
C PRO A 287 21.89 4.43 7.42
N PRO A 288 21.11 3.84 8.34
CA PRO A 288 19.65 4.02 8.36
C PRO A 288 19.19 5.48 8.43
N GLY A 289 19.91 6.34 9.16
CA GLY A 289 19.66 7.78 9.27
C GLY A 289 19.58 8.54 7.93
N TYR A 290 20.15 7.99 6.85
CA TYR A 290 20.05 8.58 5.51
C TYR A 290 18.67 8.35 4.87
N TYR A 291 17.96 7.32 5.31
CA TYR A 291 16.66 6.93 4.78
C TYR A 291 15.49 7.33 5.67
N ILE A 292 15.71 7.41 6.98
CA ILE A 292 14.73 7.79 7.99
C ILE A 292 15.47 8.65 9.02
N ASN A 293 14.96 9.83 9.34
CA ASN A 293 15.52 10.69 10.39
C ASN A 293 14.51 11.04 11.49
N THR A 294 13.22 10.79 11.23
CA THR A 294 12.13 11.05 12.17
C THR A 294 11.22 9.83 12.27
N LEU A 295 10.78 9.51 13.48
CA LEU A 295 9.84 8.43 13.77
C LEU A 295 8.61 8.97 14.50
N LEU A 296 7.43 8.72 13.96
CA LEU A 296 6.16 8.93 14.67
C LEU A 296 5.68 7.60 15.24
N VAL A 297 5.39 7.59 16.54
CA VAL A 297 4.98 6.40 17.30
C VAL A 297 3.54 6.60 17.78
N PRO A 298 2.60 5.69 17.47
CA PRO A 298 1.26 5.80 18.02
C PRO A 298 1.31 5.46 19.52
N LYS A 299 0.68 6.32 20.33
CA LYS A 299 0.54 6.11 21.77
C LYS A 299 -0.14 4.77 22.06
N ASP A 300 0.29 4.10 23.12
CA ASP A 300 -0.22 2.78 23.52
C ASP A 300 -0.08 1.68 22.45
N GLY A 301 0.82 1.85 21.47
CA GLY A 301 1.13 0.84 20.46
C GLY A 301 1.89 -0.37 21.03
N ASP A 302 1.71 -1.52 20.39
CA ASP A 302 2.26 -2.81 20.84
C ASP A 302 3.77 -2.98 20.50
N ILE A 303 4.33 -2.07 19.69
CA ILE A 303 5.72 -2.16 19.21
C ILE A 303 6.66 -1.46 20.18
N ALA A 304 7.63 -2.21 20.72
CA ALA A 304 8.61 -1.67 21.66
C ALA A 304 9.53 -0.62 21.00
N VAL A 305 9.73 0.50 21.70
CA VAL A 305 10.56 1.63 21.26
C VAL A 305 11.75 1.78 22.20
N ASP A 306 12.95 1.57 21.67
CA ASP A 306 14.22 1.84 22.36
C ASP A 306 14.86 3.09 21.76
N LEU A 307 14.80 4.21 22.50
CA LEU A 307 15.32 5.50 22.04
C LEU A 307 16.84 5.49 21.84
N LYS A 308 17.58 4.71 22.63
CA LYS A 308 19.03 4.61 22.51
C LYS A 308 19.40 3.92 21.20
N GLN A 309 18.75 2.79 20.91
CA GLN A 309 19.00 2.06 19.68
C GLN A 309 18.59 2.85 18.43
N LEU A 310 17.47 3.59 18.50
CA LEU A 310 17.04 4.48 17.43
C LEU A 310 18.05 5.63 17.20
N SER A 311 18.58 6.22 18.27
CA SER A 311 19.61 7.25 18.17
C SER A 311 20.90 6.70 17.54
N GLU A 312 21.32 5.49 17.89
CA GLU A 312 22.47 4.79 17.28
C GLU A 312 22.26 4.52 15.77
N GLN A 313 21.01 4.38 15.33
CA GLN A 313 20.64 4.25 13.91
C GLN A 313 20.58 5.60 13.16
N GLY A 314 20.77 6.72 13.86
CA GLY A 314 20.71 8.07 13.29
C GLY A 314 19.31 8.67 13.24
N ILE A 315 18.35 8.14 14.01
CA ILE A 315 17.01 8.73 14.15
C ILE A 315 17.08 9.86 15.17
N SER A 316 16.95 11.10 14.69
CA SER A 316 17.14 12.31 15.49
C SER A 316 15.89 12.81 16.20
N ASP A 317 14.69 12.49 15.70
CA ASP A 317 13.42 12.94 16.27
C ASP A 317 12.45 11.75 16.40
N VAL A 318 11.95 11.50 17.61
CA VAL A 318 10.96 10.46 17.89
C VAL A 318 9.80 11.10 18.63
N ARG A 319 8.62 11.15 18.01
CA ARG A 319 7.43 11.78 18.60
C ARG A 319 6.33 10.75 18.83
N VAL A 320 5.77 10.78 20.04
CA VAL A 320 4.56 10.02 20.37
C VAL A 320 3.34 10.82 19.94
N VAL A 321 2.43 10.17 19.23
CA VAL A 321 1.20 10.77 18.67
C VAL A 321 -0.01 10.06 19.25
N GLU A 322 -1.05 10.80 19.61
CA GLU A 322 -2.30 10.19 20.12
C GLU A 322 -2.85 9.14 19.15
N SER A 323 -3.48 8.11 19.71
CA SER A 323 -3.95 6.94 18.97
C SER A 323 -5.44 6.67 19.23
N VAL A 324 -6.01 5.82 18.39
CA VAL A 324 -7.37 5.26 18.55
C VAL A 324 -7.28 3.74 18.44
N ARG A 325 -8.11 3.03 19.20
CA ARG A 325 -8.23 1.56 19.10
C ARG A 325 -9.37 1.20 18.16
N ASP A 326 -9.01 0.59 17.04
CA ASP A 326 -9.93 -0.05 16.12
C ASP A 326 -10.07 -1.55 16.45
N PRO A 327 -11.29 -2.12 16.53
CA PRO A 327 -11.47 -3.54 16.86
C PRO A 327 -10.79 -4.51 15.89
N LYS A 328 -10.63 -4.13 14.62
CA LYS A 328 -10.10 -4.98 13.54
C LYS A 328 -8.62 -4.71 13.26
N HIS A 329 -8.22 -3.45 13.34
CA HIS A 329 -6.89 -2.98 12.97
C HIS A 329 -6.02 -2.62 14.19
N GLY A 330 -6.61 -2.53 15.39
CA GLY A 330 -6.01 -2.22 16.69
C GLY A 330 -5.54 -0.80 16.80
N VAL A 331 -4.31 -0.59 17.26
CA VAL A 331 -3.85 0.76 17.57
C VAL A 331 -3.52 1.46 16.26
N LEU A 332 -4.29 2.49 15.95
CA LEU A 332 -4.10 3.38 14.81
C LEU A 332 -3.78 4.78 15.31
N PHE A 333 -3.11 5.59 14.50
CA PHE A 333 -2.96 7.01 14.83
C PHE A 333 -4.32 7.71 14.85
N ASN A 334 -4.53 8.62 15.81
CA ASN A 334 -5.64 9.56 15.73
C ASN A 334 -5.40 10.50 14.53
N PRO A 335 -6.32 10.59 13.54
CA PRO A 335 -6.07 11.31 12.29
C PRO A 335 -5.70 12.78 12.50
N SER A 336 -6.44 13.51 13.33
CA SER A 336 -6.19 14.93 13.60
C SER A 336 -4.84 15.15 14.28
N SER A 337 -4.50 14.29 15.24
CA SER A 337 -3.22 14.37 15.96
C SER A 337 -2.04 14.06 15.06
N LEU A 338 -2.16 13.07 14.17
CA LEU A 338 -1.14 12.73 13.18
C LEU A 338 -0.92 13.88 12.20
N ILE A 339 -2.00 14.45 11.68
CA ILE A 339 -1.95 15.58 10.75
C ILE A 339 -1.27 16.78 11.39
N ASN A 340 -1.67 17.17 12.60
CA ASN A 340 -1.07 18.29 13.31
C ASN A 340 0.42 18.04 13.57
N THR A 341 0.80 16.81 13.92
CA THR A 341 2.20 16.45 14.14
C THR A 341 3.02 16.53 12.85
N LEU A 342 2.49 16.02 11.74
CA LEU A 342 3.14 16.10 10.43
C LEU A 342 3.25 17.55 9.93
N ALA A 343 2.22 18.38 10.13
CA ALA A 343 2.27 19.80 9.79
C ALA A 343 3.39 20.51 10.57
N SER A 344 3.48 20.28 11.89
CA SER A 344 4.51 20.86 12.76
C SER A 344 5.95 20.40 12.46
N LEU A 345 6.12 19.39 11.61
CA LEU A 345 7.43 18.88 11.20
C LEU A 345 7.94 19.55 9.91
N VAL A 346 7.03 20.09 9.10
CA VAL A 346 7.35 20.70 7.80
C VAL A 346 7.31 22.23 7.84
N GLU A 347 6.71 22.80 8.90
CA GLU A 347 6.89 24.21 9.30
C GLU A 347 8.30 24.48 9.85
#